data_AF-A0A357WRA9-F1
#
_entry.id   AF-A0A357WRA9-F1
#
_cell.length_a   1.000
_cell.length_b   1.000
_cell.length_c   1.000
_cell.angle_alpha   90.00
_cell.angle_beta   90.00
_cell.angle_gamma   90.00
#
_symmetry.space_group_name_H-M   'P 1'
#
loop_
_entity.id
_entity.type
_entity.pdbx_description
1 polymer ?
#
loop_
_entity_poly.entity_id
_entity_poly.type
_entity_poly.pdbx_seq_one_letter_code
_entity_poly.pdbx_strand_id
1 'polypeptide(L)'
;MKKIITALCLTLAIVCSFSIPAFAVGDGNIDGGGGDMGSGTSTNVWSPGNEGVRITVVKADTHAAVTTPIDISNRTPSSSIYNFGKVSKIQYSNGKALSPQQGGYTCIKPVQTMPKIISTNGSNNIAAIKSYFTDEQVIKRIALHTGMDFDVLISGKYKLLIEPFAFYKFEGVMVLTTATEAAIYDEQVSGLLRRRMASLSHKNLPLAMFLEVSDLGYPAWSGSTTKTASNADIKSSLGIGIVRFTEQPEKPVVSSYDYEY
;
A
#
# COMPACT_ATOMS: atom_id res chain seq x y z
N MET A 1 -51.90 21.45 -20.62
CA MET A 1 -50.52 21.90 -20.95
C MET A 1 -49.73 22.31 -19.72
N LYS A 2 -50.13 23.33 -18.95
CA LYS A 2 -49.39 23.76 -17.73
C LYS A 2 -49.07 22.64 -16.74
N LYS A 3 -50.05 21.79 -16.37
CA LYS A 3 -49.84 20.67 -15.44
C LYS A 3 -48.86 19.59 -15.95
N ILE A 4 -48.77 19.40 -17.26
CA ILE A 4 -47.85 18.42 -17.88
C ILE A 4 -46.42 18.97 -17.85
N ILE A 5 -46.25 20.26 -18.13
CA ILE A 5 -44.96 20.95 -18.05
C ILE A 5 -44.45 20.98 -16.60
N THR A 6 -45.32 21.28 -15.63
CA THR A 6 -44.93 21.26 -14.21
C THR A 6 -44.52 19.86 -13.75
N ALA A 7 -45.25 18.82 -14.17
CA ALA A 7 -44.88 17.43 -13.87
C ALA A 7 -43.53 17.03 -14.49
N LEU A 8 -43.25 17.48 -15.72
CA LEU A 8 -42.00 17.23 -16.43
C LEU A 8 -40.81 17.96 -15.79
N CYS A 9 -41.01 19.19 -15.31
CA CYS A 9 -39.98 19.93 -14.57
C CYS A 9 -39.67 19.29 -13.21
N LEU A 10 -40.69 18.78 -12.49
CA LEU A 10 -40.48 18.08 -11.22
C LEU A 10 -39.74 16.76 -11.41
N THR A 11 -40.07 15.97 -12.44
CA THR A 11 -39.35 14.72 -12.71
C THR A 11 -37.90 14.99 -13.11
N LEU A 12 -37.63 16.04 -13.90
CA LEU A 12 -36.26 16.43 -14.26
C LEU A 12 -35.46 16.91 -13.04
N ALA A 13 -36.06 17.70 -12.14
CA ALA A 13 -35.42 18.12 -10.89
C ALA A 13 -35.09 16.94 -9.97
N ILE A 14 -35.99 15.94 -9.87
CA ILE A 14 -35.76 14.72 -9.10
C ILE A 14 -34.63 13.89 -9.72
N VAL A 15 -34.61 13.74 -11.05
CA VAL A 15 -33.53 13.02 -11.77
C VAL A 15 -32.17 13.72 -11.61
N CYS A 16 -32.13 15.05 -11.63
CA CYS A 16 -30.91 15.83 -11.39
C CYS A 16 -30.47 15.88 -9.91
N SER A 17 -31.33 15.47 -8.97
CA SER A 17 -31.00 15.39 -7.54
C SER A 17 -30.37 14.06 -7.14
N PHE A 18 -30.34 13.07 -8.04
CA PHE A 18 -29.60 11.83 -7.79
C PHE A 18 -28.11 12.07 -8.05
N SER A 19 -27.36 12.27 -6.97
CA SER A 19 -25.91 12.09 -6.99
C SER A 19 -25.62 10.63 -7.38
N ILE A 20 -25.11 10.42 -8.60
CA ILE A 20 -24.58 9.11 -9.00
C ILE A 20 -23.42 8.80 -8.06
N PRO A 21 -23.47 7.73 -7.25
CA PRO A 21 -22.32 7.33 -6.46
C PRO A 21 -21.18 7.01 -7.43
N ALA A 22 -20.10 7.78 -7.36
CA ALA A 22 -18.87 7.48 -8.09
C ALA A 22 -18.27 6.23 -7.46
N PHE A 23 -18.49 5.08 -8.07
CA PHE A 23 -17.79 3.86 -7.68
C PHE A 23 -16.32 4.04 -8.08
N ALA A 24 -15.44 4.07 -7.09
CA ALA A 24 -14.01 3.97 -7.34
C ALA A 24 -13.72 2.56 -7.87
N VAL A 25 -13.68 2.41 -9.19
CA VAL A 25 -13.15 1.19 -9.81
C VAL A 25 -11.64 1.24 -9.62
N GLY A 26 -11.18 0.71 -8.49
CA GLY A 26 -9.76 0.49 -8.22
C GLY A 26 -9.27 -0.79 -8.90
N ASP A 27 -8.10 -0.73 -9.52
CA ASP A 27 -7.39 -1.90 -10.06
C ASP A 27 -6.11 -2.16 -9.27
N GLY A 28 -6.02 -3.36 -8.68
CA GLY A 28 -4.87 -3.80 -7.89
C GLY A 28 -3.86 -4.54 -8.75
N ASN A 29 -2.77 -3.87 -9.11
CA ASN A 29 -1.59 -4.46 -9.75
C ASN A 29 -0.69 -5.07 -8.67
N ILE A 30 -1.03 -6.30 -8.26
CA ILE A 30 -0.43 -7.00 -7.12
C ILE A 30 -0.46 -8.49 -7.40
N ASP A 31 0.68 -9.15 -7.28
CA ASP A 31 0.78 -10.59 -7.15
C ASP A 31 1.72 -10.92 -5.98
N GLY A 32 1.92 -12.20 -5.68
CA GLY A 32 2.77 -12.59 -4.59
C GLY A 32 3.19 -14.06 -4.63
N GLY A 33 3.87 -14.44 -3.57
CA GLY A 33 4.39 -15.78 -3.38
C GLY A 33 5.05 -15.89 -2.01
N GLY A 34 6.22 -16.50 -2.00
CA GLY A 34 6.98 -16.84 -0.81
C GLY A 34 7.11 -18.35 -0.66
N GLY A 35 7.29 -18.80 0.56
CA GLY A 35 7.42 -20.21 0.90
C GLY A 35 7.48 -20.41 2.39
N ASP A 36 8.10 -21.51 2.79
CA ASP A 36 8.25 -21.87 4.20
C ASP A 36 9.09 -20.86 4.99
N MET A 37 8.72 -20.60 6.25
CA MET A 37 9.43 -19.66 7.13
C MET A 37 10.73 -20.21 7.73
N GLY A 38 10.97 -21.52 7.62
CA GLY A 38 12.05 -22.21 8.31
C GLY A 38 11.91 -22.14 9.82
N SER A 39 13.01 -22.48 10.50
CA SER A 39 13.12 -22.36 11.96
C SER A 39 13.76 -21.03 12.36
N GLY A 40 13.21 -20.41 13.40
CA GLY A 40 13.81 -19.23 14.05
C GLY A 40 14.64 -19.60 15.27
N THR A 41 15.22 -18.59 15.91
CA THR A 41 15.95 -18.69 17.19
C THR A 41 15.37 -17.70 18.20
N SER A 42 15.80 -17.75 19.46
CA SER A 42 15.34 -16.79 20.49
C SER A 42 15.70 -15.33 20.18
N THR A 43 16.72 -15.11 19.35
CA THR A 43 17.25 -13.78 18.96
C THR A 43 16.94 -13.40 17.51
N ASN A 44 16.57 -14.36 16.65
CA ASN A 44 16.24 -14.14 15.24
C ASN A 44 14.94 -14.86 14.89
N VAL A 45 13.81 -14.17 14.97
CA VAL A 45 12.48 -14.78 14.79
C VAL A 45 11.43 -13.77 14.36
N TRP A 46 10.53 -14.21 13.50
CA TRP A 46 9.27 -13.52 13.21
C TRP A 46 8.09 -14.40 13.60
N SER A 47 7.04 -13.76 14.10
CA SER A 47 5.80 -14.43 14.47
C SER A 47 4.70 -14.07 13.48
N PRO A 48 3.88 -15.03 13.03
CA PRO A 48 2.77 -14.75 12.13
C PRO A 48 1.87 -13.61 12.62
N GLY A 49 1.45 -12.75 11.69
CA GLY A 49 0.67 -11.55 11.99
C GLY A 49 1.50 -10.33 12.41
N ASN A 50 2.81 -10.46 12.65
CA ASN A 50 3.69 -9.30 12.89
C ASN A 50 4.04 -8.58 11.58
N GLU A 51 3.02 -8.05 10.93
CA GLU A 51 3.07 -7.55 9.56
C GLU A 51 2.19 -6.31 9.42
N GLY A 52 2.37 -5.60 8.33
CA GLY A 52 1.51 -4.51 7.93
C GLY A 52 1.87 -4.03 6.54
N VAL A 53 1.28 -2.91 6.15
CA VAL A 53 1.63 -2.21 4.92
C VAL A 53 1.91 -0.74 5.18
N ARG A 54 2.90 -0.21 4.48
CA ARG A 54 3.11 1.21 4.30
C ARG A 54 2.41 1.65 3.02
N ILE A 55 1.66 2.73 3.10
CA ILE A 55 0.89 3.28 1.98
C ILE A 55 1.38 4.70 1.72
N THR A 56 1.72 4.95 0.46
CA THR A 56 2.13 6.27 -0.02
C THR A 56 1.24 6.66 -1.19
N VAL A 57 0.69 7.87 -1.17
CA VAL A 57 0.01 8.40 -2.37
C VAL A 57 1.07 8.95 -3.32
N VAL A 58 0.99 8.51 -4.58
CA VAL A 58 1.95 8.83 -5.62
C VAL A 58 1.23 9.44 -6.81
N LYS A 59 1.80 10.49 -7.40
CA LYS A 59 1.27 11.08 -8.63
C LYS A 59 1.58 10.19 -9.83
N ALA A 60 0.58 9.92 -10.66
CA ALA A 60 0.67 8.92 -11.73
C ALA A 60 1.67 9.28 -12.84
N ASP A 61 1.86 10.59 -13.12
CA ASP A 61 2.68 11.10 -14.23
C ASP A 61 4.17 11.25 -13.88
N THR A 62 4.45 11.72 -12.67
CA THR A 62 5.78 12.12 -12.20
C THR A 62 6.37 11.12 -11.23
N HIS A 63 5.57 10.15 -10.80
CA HIS A 63 5.93 9.15 -9.78
C HIS A 63 6.35 9.78 -8.45
N ALA A 64 5.97 11.03 -8.19
CA ALA A 64 6.32 11.72 -6.96
C ALA A 64 5.41 11.25 -5.82
N ALA A 65 6.00 10.93 -4.66
CA ALA A 65 5.25 10.77 -3.42
C ALA A 65 4.71 12.15 -2.99
N VAL A 66 3.40 12.28 -2.82
CA VAL A 66 2.72 13.56 -2.53
C VAL A 66 2.17 13.64 -1.10
N THR A 67 2.21 12.55 -0.35
CA THR A 67 1.82 12.50 1.06
C THR A 67 2.95 11.93 1.90
N THR A 68 2.93 12.21 3.21
CA THR A 68 3.71 11.42 4.16
C THR A 68 3.17 9.99 4.17
N PRO A 69 4.02 8.94 4.09
CA PRO A 69 3.53 7.57 4.15
C PRO A 69 2.82 7.27 5.47
N ILE A 70 1.74 6.51 5.39
CA ILE A 70 1.04 5.97 6.55
C ILE A 70 1.30 4.48 6.65
N ASP A 71 1.26 3.95 7.87
CA ASP A 71 1.48 2.52 8.12
C ASP A 71 0.22 1.94 8.77
N ILE A 72 -0.26 0.82 8.23
CA ILE A 72 -1.45 0.12 8.69
C ILE A 72 -1.05 -1.28 9.15
N SER A 73 -1.52 -1.70 10.32
CA SER A 73 -1.33 -3.07 10.82
C SER A 73 -2.49 -3.53 11.69
N ASN A 74 -2.82 -4.82 11.60
CA ASN A 74 -3.75 -5.47 12.51
C ASN A 74 -3.19 -5.60 13.94
N ARG A 75 -1.88 -5.42 14.13
CA ARG A 75 -1.18 -5.57 15.40
C ARG A 75 -0.40 -4.31 15.74
N THR A 76 -0.35 -3.99 17.03
CA THR A 76 0.46 -2.87 17.52
C THR A 76 1.92 -3.31 17.63
N PRO A 77 2.87 -2.58 17.02
CA PRO A 77 4.30 -2.87 17.19
C PRO A 77 4.75 -2.59 18.64
N SER A 78 5.89 -3.15 19.03
CA SER A 78 6.50 -2.84 20.34
C SER A 78 6.79 -1.33 20.45
N SER A 79 6.55 -0.75 21.62
CA SER A 79 6.86 0.67 21.89
C SER A 79 8.35 0.99 21.78
N SER A 80 9.22 -0.02 21.90
CA SER A 80 10.68 0.10 21.82
C SER A 80 11.27 -0.33 20.47
N ILE A 81 10.43 -0.52 19.44
CA ILE A 81 10.86 -1.09 18.15
C ILE A 81 11.86 -0.17 17.44
N TYR A 82 12.93 -0.77 16.91
CA TYR A 82 13.84 -0.09 16.00
C TYR A 82 13.22 -0.01 14.61
N ASN A 83 13.34 1.13 13.95
CA ASN A 83 12.73 1.38 12.64
C ASN A 83 13.54 2.43 11.86
N PHE A 84 13.17 2.67 10.61
CA PHE A 84 13.81 3.66 9.74
C PHE A 84 12.91 4.88 9.43
N GLY A 85 11.88 5.09 10.25
CA GLY A 85 10.82 6.06 9.97
C GLY A 85 9.87 5.58 8.86
N LYS A 86 8.95 6.46 8.46
CA LYS A 86 7.97 6.21 7.40
C LYS A 86 8.46 6.80 6.07
N VAL A 87 9.33 6.06 5.38
CA VAL A 87 9.95 6.46 4.12
C VAL A 87 9.56 5.47 3.02
N SER A 88 9.09 5.95 1.88
CA SER A 88 8.62 5.08 0.79
C SER A 88 9.77 4.55 -0.06
N LYS A 89 9.53 3.44 -0.78
CA LYS A 89 10.46 2.91 -1.78
C LYS A 89 10.89 3.95 -2.80
N ILE A 90 9.98 4.82 -3.25
CA ILE A 90 10.29 5.89 -4.20
C ILE A 90 11.32 6.86 -3.61
N GLN A 91 11.18 7.22 -2.33
CA GLN A 91 12.15 8.07 -1.66
C GLN A 91 13.51 7.39 -1.53
N TYR A 92 13.55 6.09 -1.21
CA TYR A 92 14.79 5.30 -1.19
C TYR A 92 15.43 5.18 -2.57
N SER A 93 14.63 4.92 -3.62
CA SER A 93 15.08 4.90 -5.02
C SER A 93 15.68 6.26 -5.45
N ASN A 94 15.21 7.36 -4.86
CA ASN A 94 15.73 8.71 -5.08
C ASN A 94 16.88 9.09 -4.13
N GLY A 95 17.53 8.11 -3.48
CA GLY A 95 18.76 8.30 -2.72
C GLY A 95 18.57 8.65 -1.24
N LYS A 96 17.35 8.54 -0.69
CA LYS A 96 17.16 8.67 0.77
C LYS A 96 17.95 7.56 1.48
N ALA A 97 18.76 7.93 2.48
CA ALA A 97 19.46 6.96 3.32
C ALA A 97 18.56 6.43 4.45
N LEU A 98 18.87 5.23 4.96
CA LEU A 98 18.26 4.73 6.20
C LEU A 98 18.60 5.66 7.37
N SER A 99 17.60 5.95 8.19
CA SER A 99 17.76 6.76 9.40
C SER A 99 17.23 5.97 10.60
N PRO A 100 18.09 5.24 11.34
CA PRO A 100 17.65 4.41 12.45
C PRO A 100 17.02 5.25 13.56
N GLN A 101 15.90 4.77 14.09
CA GLN A 101 15.13 5.35 15.18
C GLN A 101 14.78 4.25 16.17
N GLN A 102 14.64 4.60 17.45
CA GLN A 102 14.20 3.67 18.49
C GLN A 102 12.89 4.16 19.11
N GLY A 103 11.87 3.30 19.08
CA GLY A 103 10.57 3.58 19.64
C GLY A 103 9.78 4.63 18.87
N GLY A 104 8.67 5.10 19.47
CA GLY A 104 7.79 6.12 18.88
C GLY A 104 7.02 5.68 17.62
N TYR A 105 7.18 4.43 17.19
CA TYR A 105 6.57 3.94 15.96
C TYR A 105 5.08 3.61 16.17
N THR A 106 4.23 4.17 15.33
CA THR A 106 2.78 3.97 15.39
C THR A 106 2.23 3.50 14.05
N CYS A 107 1.33 2.52 14.12
CA CYS A 107 0.54 2.06 12.98
C CYS A 107 -0.93 2.38 13.23
N ILE A 108 -1.64 2.70 12.16
CA ILE A 108 -3.10 2.80 12.17
C ILE A 108 -3.64 1.38 12.28
N LYS A 109 -4.50 1.15 13.27
CA LYS A 109 -5.29 -0.09 13.34
C LYS A 109 -6.48 0.06 12.38
N PRO A 110 -6.61 -0.80 11.36
CA PRO A 110 -7.70 -0.67 10.42
C PRO A 110 -9.02 -1.09 11.08
N VAL A 111 -10.12 -0.46 10.65
CA VAL A 111 -11.48 -0.79 11.13
C VAL A 111 -11.92 -2.13 10.54
N GLN A 112 -11.72 -2.30 9.24
CA GLN A 112 -11.82 -3.58 8.56
C GLN A 112 -10.51 -4.35 8.73
N THR A 113 -10.56 -5.58 9.21
CA THR A 113 -9.35 -6.41 9.35
C THR A 113 -8.65 -6.55 8.02
N MET A 114 -7.38 -6.15 7.96
CA MET A 114 -6.55 -6.32 6.76
C MET A 114 -6.29 -7.81 6.53
N PRO A 115 -6.34 -8.33 5.29
CA PRO A 115 -5.95 -9.69 5.00
C PRO A 115 -4.49 -9.95 5.40
N LYS A 116 -4.14 -11.22 5.60
CA LYS A 116 -2.75 -11.65 5.81
C LYS A 116 -1.91 -11.26 4.59
N ILE A 117 -0.79 -10.58 4.82
CA ILE A 117 0.06 -10.02 3.77
C ILE A 117 1.25 -10.96 3.48
N ILE A 118 1.91 -11.44 4.51
CA ILE A 118 3.11 -12.28 4.50
C ILE A 118 2.70 -13.72 4.83
N SER A 119 2.73 -14.61 3.84
CA SER A 119 2.49 -16.03 4.06
C SER A 119 3.61 -16.72 4.83
N THR A 120 3.23 -17.80 5.51
CA THR A 120 4.14 -18.73 6.20
C THR A 120 4.41 -19.99 5.39
N ASN A 121 3.69 -20.16 4.27
CA ASN A 121 3.63 -21.36 3.44
C ASN A 121 3.65 -21.04 1.94
N GLY A 122 3.97 -19.80 1.55
CA GLY A 122 4.01 -19.35 0.16
C GLY A 122 2.66 -19.10 -0.51
N SER A 123 1.55 -19.16 0.23
CA SER A 123 0.21 -18.88 -0.29
C SER A 123 -0.34 -17.58 0.30
N ASN A 124 -0.14 -16.47 -0.41
CA ASN A 124 -0.82 -15.21 -0.12
C ASN A 124 -2.20 -15.22 -0.79
N ASN A 125 -3.24 -14.73 -0.12
CA ASN A 125 -4.53 -14.55 -0.76
C ASN A 125 -4.55 -13.23 -1.53
N ILE A 126 -3.94 -13.23 -2.71
CA ILE A 126 -3.81 -12.05 -3.56
C ILE A 126 -5.16 -11.44 -3.91
N ALA A 127 -6.18 -12.27 -4.18
CA ALA A 127 -7.54 -11.78 -4.42
C ALA A 127 -8.10 -10.98 -3.24
N ALA A 128 -7.91 -11.47 -2.00
CA ALA A 128 -8.32 -10.73 -0.80
C ALA A 128 -7.50 -9.46 -0.59
N ILE A 129 -6.19 -9.47 -0.86
CA ILE A 129 -5.33 -8.28 -0.79
C ILE A 129 -5.80 -7.22 -1.78
N LYS A 130 -6.00 -7.59 -3.06
CA LYS A 130 -6.54 -6.70 -4.09
C LYS A 130 -7.90 -6.14 -3.65
N SER A 131 -8.83 -7.02 -3.28
CA SER A 131 -10.17 -6.62 -2.83
C SER A 131 -10.14 -5.67 -1.63
N TYR A 132 -9.22 -5.84 -0.70
CA TYR A 132 -9.10 -4.94 0.46
C TYR A 132 -8.60 -3.55 0.05
N PHE A 133 -7.58 -3.48 -0.80
CA PHE A 133 -7.00 -2.19 -1.20
C PHE A 133 -7.74 -1.48 -2.34
N THR A 134 -8.68 -2.16 -2.99
CA THR A 134 -9.64 -1.55 -3.93
C THR A 134 -11.01 -1.27 -3.31
N ASP A 135 -11.21 -1.62 -2.03
CA ASP A 135 -12.44 -1.32 -1.32
C ASP A 135 -12.59 0.19 -1.06
N GLU A 136 -13.74 0.75 -1.42
CA GLU A 136 -14.02 2.18 -1.33
C GLU A 136 -13.91 2.72 0.11
N GLN A 137 -14.37 1.96 1.10
CA GLN A 137 -14.29 2.39 2.51
C GLN A 137 -12.85 2.38 2.99
N VAL A 138 -12.07 1.37 2.62
CA VAL A 138 -10.63 1.34 2.88
C VAL A 138 -9.93 2.55 2.24
N ILE A 139 -10.24 2.88 0.98
CA ILE A 139 -9.66 4.03 0.29
C ILE A 139 -10.07 5.36 0.95
N LYS A 140 -11.33 5.53 1.35
CA LYS A 140 -11.79 6.71 2.11
C LYS A 140 -11.02 6.88 3.41
N ARG A 141 -10.75 5.77 4.12
CA ARG A 141 -9.95 5.79 5.36
C ARG A 141 -8.48 6.13 5.07
N ILE A 142 -7.92 5.63 3.98
CA ILE A 142 -6.57 6.00 3.54
C ILE A 142 -6.51 7.50 3.25
N ALA A 143 -7.44 8.03 2.44
CA ALA A 143 -7.56 9.46 2.14
C ALA A 143 -7.61 10.32 3.41
N LEU A 144 -8.48 9.94 4.37
CA LEU A 144 -8.58 10.59 5.67
C LEU A 144 -7.23 10.61 6.42
N HIS A 145 -6.53 9.48 6.48
CA HIS A 145 -5.28 9.35 7.22
C HIS A 145 -4.08 9.99 6.53
N THR A 146 -4.10 10.11 5.21
CA THR A 146 -3.08 10.84 4.44
C THR A 146 -3.36 12.34 4.38
N GLY A 147 -4.57 12.77 4.74
CA GLY A 147 -5.04 14.16 4.63
C GLY A 147 -5.38 14.57 3.20
N MET A 148 -5.49 13.60 2.29
CA MET A 148 -5.84 13.85 0.90
C MET A 148 -7.35 13.79 0.71
N ASP A 149 -7.89 14.67 -0.13
CA ASP A 149 -9.29 14.58 -0.53
C ASP A 149 -9.56 13.27 -1.28
N PHE A 150 -10.68 12.62 -0.97
CA PHE A 150 -11.03 11.31 -1.55
C PHE A 150 -11.29 11.40 -3.05
N ASP A 151 -12.05 12.39 -3.52
CA ASP A 151 -12.37 12.58 -4.94
C ASP A 151 -11.09 12.89 -5.73
N VAL A 152 -10.16 13.67 -5.16
CA VAL A 152 -8.85 13.93 -5.75
C VAL A 152 -8.01 12.65 -5.81
N LEU A 153 -7.97 11.86 -4.74
CA LEU A 153 -7.20 10.60 -4.69
C LEU A 153 -7.65 9.62 -5.78
N ILE A 154 -8.96 9.46 -5.98
CA ILE A 154 -9.52 8.51 -6.96
C ILE A 154 -9.68 9.08 -8.37
N SER A 155 -9.21 10.30 -8.63
CA SER A 155 -9.36 10.98 -9.93
C SER A 155 -8.60 10.34 -11.10
N GLY A 156 -7.83 9.27 -10.87
CA GLY A 156 -6.91 8.66 -11.84
C GLY A 156 -5.57 9.37 -11.99
N LYS A 157 -5.40 10.56 -11.41
CA LYS A 157 -4.13 11.31 -11.38
C LYS A 157 -3.17 10.83 -10.30
N TYR A 158 -3.64 9.99 -9.40
CA TYR A 158 -2.88 9.45 -8.28
C TYR A 158 -3.04 7.93 -8.19
N LYS A 159 -2.09 7.30 -7.51
CA LYS A 159 -2.04 5.87 -7.23
C LYS A 159 -1.68 5.65 -5.77
N LEU A 160 -2.06 4.50 -5.23
CA LEU A 160 -1.52 4.03 -3.95
C LEU A 160 -0.33 3.12 -4.22
N LEU A 161 0.84 3.48 -3.71
CA LEU A 161 1.98 2.56 -3.56
C LEU A 161 1.86 1.88 -2.21
N ILE A 162 1.86 0.54 -2.22
CA ILE A 162 1.70 -0.31 -1.04
C ILE A 162 2.98 -1.11 -0.87
N GLU A 163 3.58 -1.02 0.32
CA GLU A 163 4.82 -1.71 0.65
C GLU A 163 4.58 -2.61 1.88
N PRO A 164 4.67 -3.94 1.77
CA PRO A 164 4.60 -4.80 2.94
C PRO A 164 5.78 -4.52 3.88
N PHE A 165 5.51 -4.53 5.18
CA PHE A 165 6.52 -4.50 6.23
C PHE A 165 6.31 -5.65 7.23
N ALA A 166 7.39 -6.01 7.90
CA ALA A 166 7.38 -6.97 9.00
C ALA A 166 8.05 -6.35 10.22
N PHE A 167 7.56 -6.72 11.42
CA PHE A 167 8.30 -6.51 12.65
C PHE A 167 8.74 -7.83 13.27
N TYR A 168 10.04 -7.96 13.48
CA TYR A 168 10.68 -9.21 13.86
C TYR A 168 11.84 -8.95 14.81
N LYS A 169 12.27 -10.00 15.50
CA LYS A 169 13.48 -9.96 16.31
C LYS A 169 14.67 -10.28 15.41
N PHE A 170 15.69 -9.42 15.41
CA PHE A 170 16.96 -9.61 14.72
C PHE A 170 18.09 -9.30 15.70
N GLU A 171 19.03 -10.22 15.87
CA GLU A 171 20.12 -10.13 16.85
C GLU A 171 19.65 -9.68 18.26
N GLY A 172 18.48 -10.18 18.68
CA GLY A 172 17.92 -9.94 20.01
C GLY A 172 16.99 -8.74 20.15
N VAL A 173 16.97 -7.83 19.18
CA VAL A 173 16.17 -6.59 19.22
C VAL A 173 14.99 -6.64 18.25
N MET A 174 13.88 -6.01 18.61
CA MET A 174 12.73 -5.86 17.71
C MET A 174 13.02 -4.77 16.68
N VAL A 175 12.94 -5.11 15.40
CA VAL A 175 13.09 -4.21 14.25
C VAL A 175 11.84 -4.24 13.38
N LEU A 176 11.51 -3.13 12.73
CA LEU A 176 10.49 -3.03 11.68
C LEU A 176 11.16 -2.59 10.38
N THR A 177 10.89 -3.33 9.30
CA THR A 177 11.40 -2.99 7.97
C THR A 177 10.36 -3.30 6.89
N THR A 178 10.22 -2.43 5.90
CA THR A 178 9.72 -2.83 4.57
C THR A 178 10.72 -3.80 3.90
N ALA A 179 10.33 -4.44 2.80
CA ALA A 179 11.26 -5.24 2.01
C ALA A 179 12.46 -4.42 1.52
N THR A 180 12.20 -3.20 1.02
CA THR A 180 13.24 -2.27 0.55
C THR A 180 14.21 -1.92 1.68
N GLU A 181 13.69 -1.62 2.87
CA GLU A 181 14.51 -1.32 4.05
C GLU A 181 15.33 -2.53 4.49
N ALA A 182 14.76 -3.74 4.46
CA ALA A 182 15.49 -4.97 4.78
C ALA A 182 16.68 -5.19 3.84
N ALA A 183 16.51 -4.94 2.53
CA ALA A 183 17.59 -5.10 1.56
C ALA A 183 18.71 -4.07 1.75
N ILE A 184 18.37 -2.79 1.98
CA ILE A 184 19.37 -1.74 2.24
C ILE A 184 20.07 -2.01 3.58
N TYR A 185 19.33 -2.43 4.60
CA TYR A 185 19.90 -2.75 5.91
C TYR A 185 20.83 -3.96 5.84
N ASP A 186 20.46 -5.01 5.10
CA ASP A 186 21.32 -6.17 4.86
C ASP A 186 22.66 -5.79 4.23
N GLU A 187 22.67 -4.86 3.27
CA GLU A 187 23.91 -4.31 2.69
C GLU A 187 24.77 -3.62 3.76
N GLN A 188 24.16 -2.83 4.64
CA GLN A 188 24.87 -2.14 5.74
C GLN A 188 25.44 -3.12 6.78
N VAL A 189 24.75 -4.24 7.04
CA VAL A 189 25.23 -5.29 7.97
C VAL A 189 25.97 -6.42 7.26
N SER A 190 26.49 -6.18 6.05
CA SER A 190 27.33 -7.14 5.31
C SER A 190 26.70 -8.53 5.16
N GLY A 191 25.41 -8.59 4.82
CA GLY A 191 24.69 -9.83 4.57
C GLY A 191 24.25 -10.59 5.84
N LEU A 192 24.43 -10.01 7.04
CA LEU A 192 24.07 -10.66 8.29
C LEU A 192 22.56 -10.90 8.40
N LEU A 193 21.72 -9.94 7.98
CA LEU A 193 20.27 -10.08 8.04
C LEU A 193 19.80 -11.26 7.19
N ARG A 194 20.29 -11.34 5.95
CA ARG A 194 20.03 -12.46 5.04
C ARG A 194 20.48 -13.78 5.66
N ARG A 195 21.70 -13.84 6.18
CA ARG A 195 22.26 -15.07 6.78
C ARG A 195 21.43 -15.58 7.96
N ARG A 196 20.82 -14.70 8.75
CA ARG A 196 20.01 -15.07 9.92
C ARG A 196 18.54 -15.30 9.60
N MET A 197 18.00 -14.56 8.63
CA MET A 197 16.55 -14.41 8.45
C MET A 197 16.13 -14.44 6.98
N ALA A 198 16.86 -15.14 6.10
CA ALA A 198 16.58 -15.21 4.66
C ALA A 198 15.11 -15.54 4.32
N SER A 199 14.51 -16.50 5.03
CA SER A 199 13.13 -16.94 4.78
C SER A 199 12.11 -15.81 4.93
N LEU A 200 12.34 -14.87 5.84
CA LEU A 200 11.52 -13.66 5.96
C LEU A 200 12.06 -12.56 5.05
N SER A 201 13.23 -12.02 5.40
CA SER A 201 13.77 -10.77 4.86
C SER A 201 14.03 -10.79 3.35
N HIS A 202 14.35 -11.95 2.78
CA HIS A 202 14.74 -12.10 1.38
C HIS A 202 13.81 -13.05 0.61
N LYS A 203 12.72 -13.52 1.21
CA LYS A 203 11.75 -14.40 0.55
C LYS A 203 10.32 -13.97 0.86
N ASN A 204 9.80 -14.27 2.04
CA ASN A 204 8.37 -14.07 2.32
C ASN A 204 7.96 -12.60 2.42
N LEU A 205 8.81 -11.71 2.94
CA LEU A 205 8.53 -10.27 2.98
C LEU A 205 8.57 -9.63 1.57
N PRO A 206 9.65 -9.75 0.77
CA PRO A 206 9.66 -9.17 -0.57
C PRO A 206 8.66 -9.82 -1.54
N LEU A 207 8.39 -11.12 -1.41
CA LEU A 207 7.41 -11.81 -2.25
C LEU A 207 5.97 -11.70 -1.71
N ALA A 208 5.76 -10.98 -0.60
CA ALA A 208 4.40 -10.70 -0.12
C ALA A 208 3.59 -9.90 -1.15
N MET A 209 4.25 -8.99 -1.86
CA MET A 209 3.69 -8.21 -2.96
C MET A 209 4.76 -7.91 -4.02
N PHE A 210 4.42 -8.12 -5.29
CA PHE A 210 5.15 -7.61 -6.44
C PHE A 210 4.18 -7.26 -7.58
N LEU A 211 4.65 -6.57 -8.61
CA LEU A 211 3.77 -6.11 -9.70
C LEU A 211 3.58 -7.20 -10.77
N GLU A 212 2.35 -7.33 -11.26
CA GLU A 212 1.99 -8.16 -12.43
C GLU A 212 2.39 -7.45 -13.73
N VAL A 213 2.26 -6.13 -13.74
CA VAL A 213 2.59 -5.25 -14.87
C VAL A 213 3.47 -4.11 -14.37
N SER A 214 4.48 -3.72 -15.16
CA SER A 214 5.35 -2.60 -14.81
C SER A 214 4.55 -1.31 -14.57
N ASP A 215 4.89 -0.58 -13.51
CA ASP A 215 4.22 0.67 -13.12
C ASP A 215 5.10 1.52 -12.20
N LEU A 216 4.90 2.84 -12.19
CA LEU A 216 5.64 3.84 -11.41
C LEU A 216 7.17 3.73 -11.58
N GLY A 217 7.63 3.24 -12.74
CA GLY A 217 9.05 2.99 -13.02
C GLY A 217 9.62 1.70 -12.44
N TYR A 218 8.81 0.89 -11.75
CA TYR A 218 9.19 -0.44 -11.28
C TYR A 218 8.72 -1.52 -12.26
N PRO A 219 9.57 -2.51 -12.61
CA PRO A 219 9.19 -3.58 -13.53
C PRO A 219 8.28 -4.60 -12.84
N ALA A 220 7.47 -5.31 -13.65
CA ALA A 220 6.84 -6.55 -13.22
C ALA A 220 7.89 -7.59 -12.79
N TRP A 221 7.53 -8.47 -11.84
CA TRP A 221 8.42 -9.53 -11.41
C TRP A 221 8.23 -10.80 -12.25
N SER A 222 9.29 -11.21 -12.94
CA SER A 222 9.32 -12.45 -13.74
C SER A 222 10.26 -13.52 -13.17
N GLY A 223 10.89 -13.24 -12.02
CA GLY A 223 11.78 -14.18 -11.35
C GLY A 223 11.02 -15.22 -10.52
N SER A 224 11.75 -15.93 -9.68
CA SER A 224 11.13 -16.96 -8.82
C SER A 224 10.20 -16.33 -7.78
N THR A 225 9.02 -16.92 -7.63
CA THR A 225 8.04 -16.55 -6.60
C THR A 225 8.17 -17.40 -5.33
N THR A 226 9.16 -18.28 -5.25
CA THR A 226 9.33 -19.23 -4.12
C THR A 226 10.75 -19.32 -3.57
N LYS A 227 11.73 -18.74 -4.25
CA LYS A 227 13.13 -18.70 -3.81
C LYS A 227 13.47 -17.35 -3.16
N THR A 228 14.59 -17.32 -2.43
CA THR A 228 15.12 -16.05 -1.91
C THR A 228 15.54 -15.14 -3.06
N ALA A 229 15.12 -13.89 -3.02
CA ALA A 229 15.54 -12.82 -3.91
C ALA A 229 16.86 -12.18 -3.45
N SER A 230 17.55 -11.49 -4.37
CA SER A 230 18.74 -10.69 -4.04
C SER A 230 18.36 -9.29 -3.53
N ASN A 231 19.29 -8.59 -2.86
CA ASN A 231 19.07 -7.18 -2.49
C ASN A 231 18.78 -6.29 -3.69
N ALA A 232 19.39 -6.59 -4.84
CA ALA A 232 19.14 -5.86 -6.09
C ALA A 232 17.69 -6.06 -6.56
N ASP A 233 17.22 -7.30 -6.64
CA ASP A 233 15.83 -7.62 -7.05
C ASP A 233 14.81 -7.01 -6.09
N ILE A 234 15.10 -7.04 -4.78
CA ILE A 234 14.23 -6.45 -3.77
C ILE A 234 14.13 -4.94 -3.97
N LYS A 235 15.27 -4.27 -4.17
CA LYS A 235 15.30 -2.82 -4.40
C LYS A 235 14.65 -2.44 -5.73
N SER A 236 14.78 -3.25 -6.78
CA SER A 236 14.25 -2.93 -8.11
C SER A 236 12.79 -3.27 -8.31
N SER A 237 12.27 -4.37 -7.76
CA SER A 237 11.02 -4.96 -8.29
C SER A 237 10.08 -5.59 -7.26
N LEU A 238 10.58 -5.92 -6.06
CA LEU A 238 9.80 -6.65 -5.06
C LEU A 238 9.39 -5.78 -3.86
N GLY A 239 8.47 -6.32 -3.07
CA GLY A 239 7.93 -5.65 -1.89
C GLY A 239 7.12 -4.42 -2.23
N ILE A 240 6.36 -4.49 -3.32
CA ILE A 240 5.50 -3.41 -3.81
C ILE A 240 4.21 -3.96 -4.41
N GLY A 241 3.12 -3.25 -4.16
CA GLY A 241 1.85 -3.37 -4.85
C GLY A 241 1.36 -1.98 -5.24
N ILE A 242 0.59 -1.87 -6.32
CA ILE A 242 0.05 -0.58 -6.78
C ILE A 242 -1.45 -0.69 -6.99
N VAL A 243 -2.20 0.28 -6.46
CA VAL A 243 -3.61 0.48 -6.77
C VAL A 243 -3.76 1.67 -7.71
N ARG A 244 -4.42 1.44 -8.83
CA ARG A 244 -4.78 2.44 -9.83
C ARG A 244 -6.25 2.79 -9.68
N PHE A 245 -6.60 4.02 -10.03
CA PHE A 245 -7.98 4.46 -10.09
C PHE A 245 -8.32 4.87 -11.52
N THR A 246 -9.50 4.48 -11.99
CA THR A 246 -9.99 4.94 -13.30
C THR A 246 -10.35 6.41 -13.23
N GLU A 247 -9.92 7.19 -14.22
CA GLU A 247 -10.30 8.60 -14.35
C GLU A 247 -11.83 8.71 -14.47
N GLN A 248 -12.41 9.50 -13.58
CA GLN A 248 -13.85 9.76 -13.59
C GLN A 248 -14.14 10.90 -14.57
N PRO A 249 -15.25 10.83 -15.33
CA PRO A 249 -15.65 11.94 -16.19
C PRO A 249 -15.84 13.22 -15.37
N GLU A 250 -15.52 14.38 -15.94
CA GLU A 250 -15.70 15.68 -15.28
C GLU A 250 -17.17 15.85 -14.86
N LYS A 251 -17.39 16.26 -13.59
CA LYS A 251 -18.73 16.57 -13.11
C LYS A 251 -19.29 17.73 -13.97
N PRO A 252 -20.52 17.63 -14.49
CA PRO A 252 -21.09 18.69 -15.31
C PRO A 252 -21.17 20.00 -14.51
N VAL A 253 -20.65 21.09 -15.08
CA VAL A 253 -20.77 22.43 -14.50
C VAL A 253 -22.23 22.85 -14.59
N VAL A 254 -22.95 22.84 -13.48
CA VAL A 254 -24.31 23.38 -13.40
C VAL A 254 -24.18 24.90 -13.35
N SER A 255 -24.37 25.59 -14.47
CA SER A 255 -24.49 27.04 -14.48
C SER A 255 -25.82 27.42 -13.84
N SER A 256 -25.78 28.05 -12.66
CA SER A 256 -26.96 28.70 -12.08
C SER A 256 -27.29 29.92 -12.93
N TYR A 257 -28.32 29.83 -13.75
CA TYR A 257 -28.92 31.01 -14.37
C TYR A 257 -29.84 31.64 -13.34
N ASP A 258 -29.43 32.78 -12.78
CA ASP A 258 -30.32 33.64 -12.01
C ASP A 258 -31.29 34.30 -12.99
N TYR A 259 -32.55 33.88 -12.95
CA TYR A 259 -33.63 34.54 -13.67
C TYR A 259 -34.21 35.63 -12.75
N GLU A 260 -33.96 36.90 -13.07
CA GLU A 260 -34.74 38.02 -12.53
C GLU A 260 -36.15 38.00 -13.16
N TYR A 261 -37.19 38.12 -12.32
CA TYR A 261 -38.60 38.19 -12.70
C TYR A 261 -39.12 39.63 -12.68
#